data_AF-A0A7C5F285-F1
#
_entry.id   AF-A0A7C5F285-F1
#
_cell.length_a   1.000
_cell.length_b   1.000
_cell.length_c   1.000
_cell.angle_alpha   90.00
_cell.angle_beta   90.00
_cell.angle_gamma   90.00
#
_symmetry.space_group_name_H-M   'P 1'
#
loop_
_entity.id
_entity.type
_entity.pdbx_description
1 polymer ?
#
loop_
_entity_poly.entity_id
_entity_poly.type
_entity_poly.pdbx_seq_one_letter_code
_entity_poly.pdbx_strand_id
1 'polypeptide(L)'
;MKRLYRVKRMLLVMLALWVAWLGFGSALAQGDPVRLDKVDAYVVILNDGRLDVRYTLTFTELEAGRDRIRQMGPFPQPHTIVSASGQGPQGEFGVTLSGGPEFYEVRFAKSTQRNGQYTIQVRYTVDR
;
A
#
# COMPACT_ATOMS: atom_id res chain seq x y z
N MET A 1 -23.75 -56.52 12.82
CA MET A 1 -22.71 -55.71 13.50
C MET A 1 -21.61 -55.19 12.56
N LYS A 2 -21.02 -56.00 11.65
CA LYS A 2 -19.94 -55.57 10.72
C LYS A 2 -20.32 -54.44 9.74
N ARG A 3 -21.58 -54.39 9.28
CA ARG A 3 -22.09 -53.34 8.36
C ARG A 3 -22.13 -51.95 8.99
N LEU A 4 -22.53 -51.86 10.27
CA LEU A 4 -22.57 -50.60 11.03
C LEU A 4 -21.16 -50.02 11.25
N TYR A 5 -20.18 -50.90 11.47
CA TYR A 5 -18.76 -50.52 11.61
C TYR A 5 -18.17 -49.97 10.29
N ARG A 6 -18.57 -50.52 9.14
CA ARG A 6 -18.16 -49.99 7.82
C ARG A 6 -18.71 -48.58 7.57
N VAL A 7 -19.97 -48.33 7.90
CA VAL A 7 -20.60 -47.01 7.71
C VAL A 7 -19.97 -45.96 8.64
N LYS A 8 -19.71 -46.30 9.91
CA LYS A 8 -19.02 -45.39 10.85
C LYS A 8 -17.59 -45.05 10.41
N ARG A 9 -16.83 -46.03 9.89
CA ARG A 9 -15.50 -45.79 9.33
C ARG A 9 -15.54 -44.88 8.10
N MET A 10 -16.53 -45.07 7.23
CA MET A 10 -16.67 -44.28 6.02
C MET A 10 -17.05 -42.82 6.33
N LEU A 11 -17.92 -42.59 7.33
CA LEU A 11 -18.25 -41.26 7.84
C LEU A 11 -17.03 -40.56 8.47
N LEU A 12 -16.21 -41.28 9.23
CA LEU A 12 -14.97 -40.74 9.82
C LEU A 12 -13.97 -40.31 8.74
N VAL A 13 -13.83 -41.10 7.67
CA VAL A 13 -12.94 -40.76 6.55
C VAL A 13 -13.44 -39.54 5.77
N MET A 14 -14.75 -39.44 5.51
CA MET A 14 -15.31 -38.26 4.86
C MET A 14 -15.16 -37.00 5.72
N LEU A 15 -15.37 -37.10 7.04
CA LEU A 15 -15.18 -35.99 7.96
C LEU A 15 -13.71 -35.54 7.98
N ALA A 16 -12.76 -36.48 8.00
CA ALA A 16 -11.33 -36.17 7.93
C ALA A 16 -10.94 -35.48 6.61
N LEU A 17 -11.51 -35.92 5.49
CA LEU A 17 -11.29 -35.28 4.18
C LEU A 17 -11.89 -33.87 4.12
N TRP A 18 -13.05 -33.65 4.75
CA TRP A 18 -13.71 -32.35 4.80
C TRP A 18 -12.93 -31.34 5.67
N VAL A 19 -12.41 -31.80 6.81
CA VAL A 19 -11.53 -31.00 7.68
C VAL A 19 -10.20 -30.69 6.98
N ALA A 20 -9.63 -31.64 6.23
CA ALA A 20 -8.41 -31.40 5.45
C ALA A 20 -8.63 -30.38 4.33
N TRP A 21 -9.82 -30.33 3.73
CA TRP A 21 -10.19 -29.30 2.74
C TRP A 21 -10.37 -27.90 3.35
N LEU A 22 -10.91 -27.81 4.57
CA LEU A 22 -11.06 -26.53 5.29
C LEU A 22 -9.71 -25.96 5.79
N GLY A 23 -8.67 -26.79 5.91
CA GLY A 23 -7.32 -26.38 6.28
C GLY A 23 -6.55 -25.63 5.20
N PHE A 24 -7.03 -25.61 3.95
CA PHE A 24 -6.49 -24.77 2.86
C PHE A 24 -7.11 -23.36 2.84
N GLY A 25 -7.54 -22.87 4.00
CA GLY A 25 -7.88 -21.46 4.17
C GLY A 25 -6.70 -20.62 3.74
N SER A 26 -6.88 -19.87 2.67
CA SER A 26 -5.91 -18.93 2.08
C SER A 26 -5.25 -18.17 3.22
N ALA A 27 -3.97 -18.45 3.49
CA ALA A 27 -3.17 -17.50 4.23
C ALA A 27 -3.33 -16.19 3.46
N LEU A 28 -3.97 -15.20 4.08
CA LEU A 28 -4.01 -13.84 3.53
C LEU A 28 -2.54 -13.44 3.44
N ALA A 29 -1.96 -13.61 2.26
CA ALA A 29 -0.57 -13.33 2.00
C ALA A 29 -0.36 -11.88 2.41
N GLN A 30 0.32 -11.69 3.53
CA GLN A 30 0.80 -10.39 3.93
C GLN A 30 1.86 -10.06 2.88
N GLY A 31 1.47 -9.26 1.89
CA GLY A 31 2.33 -8.96 0.75
C GLY A 31 3.67 -8.41 1.24
N ASP A 32 4.75 -8.80 0.57
CA ASP A 32 6.10 -8.36 0.90
C ASP A 32 6.11 -6.81 0.99
N PRO A 33 6.68 -6.26 2.08
CA PRO A 33 6.81 -4.81 2.19
C PRO A 33 7.68 -4.30 1.05
N VAL A 34 7.41 -3.09 0.57
CA VAL A 34 8.31 -2.44 -0.39
C VAL A 34 9.68 -2.21 0.24
N ARG A 35 10.74 -2.17 -0.57
CA ARG A 35 12.01 -1.63 -0.09
C ARG A 35 11.94 -0.11 -0.15
N LEU A 36 12.01 0.54 1.01
CA LEU A 36 12.10 1.99 1.08
C LEU A 36 13.52 2.43 0.70
N ASP A 37 13.67 3.16 -0.41
CA ASP A 37 14.98 3.57 -0.92
C ASP A 37 15.37 4.96 -0.41
N LYS A 38 14.45 5.94 -0.47
CA LYS A 38 14.72 7.31 -0.03
C LYS A 38 13.43 8.03 0.39
N VAL A 39 13.55 8.84 1.44
CA VAL A 39 12.57 9.90 1.76
C VAL A 39 13.32 11.22 1.79
N ASP A 40 12.82 12.20 1.05
CA ASP A 40 13.41 13.53 0.94
C ASP A 40 12.34 14.60 1.13
N ALA A 41 12.66 15.64 1.87
CA ALA A 41 11.77 16.77 2.11
C ALA A 41 12.54 18.06 1.87
N TYR A 42 12.21 18.73 0.77
CA TYR A 42 12.77 20.04 0.44
C TYR A 42 11.77 21.12 0.86
N VAL A 43 12.19 22.00 1.76
CA VAL A 43 11.36 23.04 2.35
C VAL A 43 11.87 24.41 1.94
N VAL A 44 10.99 25.24 1.40
CA VAL A 44 11.24 26.66 1.14
C VAL A 44 10.44 27.48 2.14
N ILE A 45 11.11 28.41 2.83
CA ILE A 45 10.46 29.40 3.69
C ILE A 45 10.16 30.62 2.82
N LEU A 46 8.88 30.97 2.72
CA LEU A 46 8.42 32.13 1.95
C LEU A 46 8.59 33.42 2.76
N ASN A 47 8.56 34.57 2.08
CA ASN A 47 8.72 35.88 2.72
C ASN A 47 7.62 36.21 3.73
N ASP A 48 6.45 35.59 3.59
CA ASP A 48 5.30 35.72 4.49
C ASP A 48 5.33 34.69 5.66
N GLY A 49 6.40 33.89 5.74
CA GLY A 49 6.60 32.88 6.78
C GLY A 49 5.90 31.55 6.54
N ARG A 50 5.16 31.37 5.43
CA ARG A 50 4.61 30.07 5.04
C ARG A 50 5.71 29.14 4.53
N LEU A 51 5.44 27.83 4.58
CA LEU A 51 6.32 26.82 4.03
C LEU A 51 5.76 26.30 2.71
N ASP A 52 6.62 26.17 1.68
CA ASP A 52 6.35 25.38 0.48
C ASP A 52 7.22 24.14 0.52
N VAL A 53 6.58 22.97 0.64
CA VAL A 53 7.25 21.69 0.89
C VAL A 53 7.08 20.78 -0.31
N ARG A 54 8.21 20.26 -0.81
CA ARG A 54 8.26 19.15 -1.75
C ARG A 54 8.73 17.89 -1.02
N TYR A 55 7.79 16.99 -0.76
CA TYR A 55 8.04 15.67 -0.17
C TYR A 55 8.18 14.63 -1.28
N THR A 56 9.25 13.84 -1.24
CA THR A 56 9.59 12.83 -2.24
C THR A 56 9.86 11.49 -1.56
N LEU A 57 9.10 10.47 -1.94
CA LEU A 57 9.24 9.09 -1.47
C LEU A 57 9.69 8.21 -2.64
N THR A 58 10.84 7.56 -2.53
CA THR A 58 11.34 6.58 -3.51
C THR A 58 11.35 5.19 -2.89
N PHE A 59 10.79 4.22 -3.59
CA PHE A 59 10.74 2.83 -3.17
C PHE A 59 10.90 1.86 -4.34
N THR A 60 11.34 0.65 -4.04
CA THR A 60 11.38 -0.47 -4.98
C THR A 60 10.24 -1.44 -4.63
N GLU A 61 9.39 -1.74 -5.60
CA GLU A 61 8.33 -2.74 -5.45
C GLU A 61 8.93 -4.15 -5.45
N LEU A 62 8.65 -4.94 -4.41
CA LEU A 62 9.12 -6.32 -4.31
C LEU A 62 8.07 -7.33 -4.80
N GLU A 63 6.80 -6.92 -4.89
CA GLU A 63 5.71 -7.72 -5.46
C GLU A 63 5.22 -7.15 -6.80
N ALA A 64 3.97 -7.36 -7.18
CA ALA A 64 3.38 -6.70 -8.33
C ALA A 64 1.96 -6.28 -7.99
N GLY A 65 1.44 -5.28 -8.69
CA GLY A 65 0.02 -4.94 -8.61
C GLY A 65 -0.34 -3.90 -7.54
N ARG A 66 0.63 -3.32 -6.82
CA ARG A 66 0.32 -2.27 -5.85
C ARG A 66 -0.24 -1.06 -6.58
N ASP A 67 -1.41 -0.64 -6.16
CA ASP A 67 -2.16 0.49 -6.72
C ASP A 67 -2.24 1.67 -5.76
N ARG A 68 -1.75 1.51 -4.53
CA ARG A 68 -1.81 2.55 -3.50
C ARG A 68 -0.78 2.39 -2.37
N ILE A 69 -0.51 3.48 -1.66
CA ILE A 69 0.03 3.48 -0.29
C ILE A 69 -1.13 3.84 0.63
N ARG A 70 -1.42 2.98 1.61
CA ARG A 70 -2.59 3.15 2.49
C ARG A 70 -2.50 4.38 3.38
N GLN A 71 -1.30 4.70 3.85
CA GLN A 71 -1.05 5.86 4.71
C GLN A 71 0.30 6.49 4.38
N MET A 72 0.28 7.76 4.01
CA MET A 72 1.43 8.64 3.90
C MET A 72 1.24 9.80 4.87
N GLY A 73 2.29 10.13 5.62
CA GLY A 73 2.27 11.14 6.68
C GLY A 73 3.13 10.73 7.87
N PRO A 74 3.01 11.44 9.01
CA PRO A 74 2.05 12.52 9.24
C PRO A 74 2.39 13.80 8.48
N PHE A 75 1.37 14.56 8.06
CA PHE A 75 1.53 15.90 7.49
C PHE A 75 1.30 16.98 8.57
N PRO A 76 2.12 18.04 8.64
CA PRO A 76 1.89 19.19 9.53
C PRO A 76 0.52 19.82 9.27
N GLN A 77 -0.12 20.38 10.29
CA GLN A 77 -1.43 21.01 10.16
C GLN A 77 -1.36 22.47 10.65
N PRO A 78 -2.07 23.42 9.99
CA PRO A 78 -2.83 23.25 8.75
C PRO A 78 -1.91 23.19 7.51
N HIS A 79 -2.31 22.43 6.49
CA HIS A 79 -1.63 22.44 5.20
C HIS A 79 -2.61 22.37 4.03
N THR A 80 -2.13 22.74 2.85
CA THR A 80 -2.86 22.63 1.58
C THR A 80 -2.03 21.82 0.59
N ILE A 81 -2.59 20.73 0.06
CA ILE A 81 -1.95 19.97 -1.03
C ILE A 81 -1.99 20.81 -2.32
N VAL A 82 -0.83 21.07 -2.89
CA VAL A 82 -0.68 21.80 -4.17
C VAL A 82 -0.68 20.83 -5.35
N SER A 83 0.03 19.70 -5.24
CA SER A 83 0.11 18.70 -6.31
C SER A 83 0.60 17.36 -5.80
N ALA A 84 0.21 16.27 -6.47
CA ALA A 84 0.79 14.95 -6.27
C ALA A 84 1.05 14.26 -7.63
N SER A 85 2.21 13.63 -7.77
CA SER A 85 2.59 12.89 -8.98
C SER A 85 3.44 11.67 -8.64
N GLY A 86 3.50 10.76 -9.59
CA GLY A 86 4.34 9.57 -9.53
C GLY A 86 5.24 9.46 -10.75
N GLN A 87 6.41 8.87 -10.56
CA GLN A 87 7.36 8.51 -11.62
C GLN A 87 7.74 7.04 -11.44
N GLY A 88 7.76 6.28 -12.53
CA GLY A 88 8.20 4.89 -12.52
C GLY A 88 9.02 4.54 -13.76
N PRO A 89 9.30 3.24 -13.98
CA PRO A 89 10.11 2.79 -15.12
C PRO A 89 9.49 3.12 -16.49
N GLN A 90 8.17 3.32 -16.54
CA GLN A 90 7.40 3.61 -17.76
C GLN A 90 7.10 5.11 -17.95
N GLY A 91 7.70 5.98 -17.15
CA GLY A 91 7.41 7.41 -17.15
C GLY A 91 6.53 7.86 -15.99
N GLU A 92 6.03 9.08 -16.10
CA GLU A 92 5.14 9.70 -15.12
C GLU A 92 3.76 9.02 -15.07
N PHE A 93 3.13 9.09 -13.90
CA PHE A 93 1.75 8.66 -13.69
C PHE A 93 1.05 9.55 -12.66
N GLY A 94 -0.28 9.62 -12.78
CA GLY A 94 -1.11 10.40 -11.86
C GLY A 94 -1.17 9.79 -10.47
N VAL A 95 -1.20 10.66 -9.46
CA VAL A 95 -1.41 10.28 -8.06
C VAL A 95 -2.58 11.07 -7.50
N THR A 96 -3.47 10.41 -6.77
CA THR A 96 -4.58 11.05 -6.06
C THR A 96 -4.43 10.80 -4.57
N LEU A 97 -4.59 11.86 -3.78
CA LEU A 97 -4.61 11.79 -2.32
C LEU A 97 -6.07 11.80 -1.83
N SER A 98 -6.39 10.94 -0.88
CA SER A 98 -7.72 10.89 -0.25
C SER A 98 -7.61 10.62 1.24
N GLY A 99 -8.60 11.07 2.02
CA GLY A 99 -8.56 11.07 3.48
C GLY A 99 -8.08 12.42 4.03
N GLY A 100 -7.22 12.39 5.05
CA GLY A 100 -6.64 13.57 5.68
C GLY A 100 -7.14 13.85 7.11
N PRO A 101 -6.67 14.96 7.73
CA PRO A 101 -5.53 15.76 7.28
C PRO A 101 -4.18 15.18 7.72
N GLU A 102 -4.10 14.39 8.79
CA GLU A 102 -2.81 13.89 9.28
C GLU A 102 -2.18 12.84 8.34
N PHE A 103 -3.01 11.95 7.80
CA PHE A 103 -2.58 10.88 6.89
C PHE A 103 -3.45 10.83 5.64
N TYR A 104 -2.82 10.59 4.50
CA TYR A 104 -3.52 10.38 3.23
C TYR A 104 -3.27 8.97 2.71
N GLU A 105 -4.32 8.38 2.12
CA GLU A 105 -4.14 7.28 1.17
C GLU A 105 -3.68 7.87 -0.16
N VAL A 106 -2.63 7.28 -0.74
CA VAL A 106 -2.02 7.69 -2.00
C VAL A 106 -2.37 6.66 -3.07
N ARG A 107 -3.27 7.00 -3.99
CA ARG A 107 -3.68 6.10 -5.08
C ARG A 107 -2.92 6.39 -6.36
N PHE A 108 -2.46 5.34 -7.02
CA PHE A 108 -1.71 5.40 -8.27
C PHE A 108 -2.66 5.20 -9.45
N ALA A 109 -2.50 5.97 -10.53
CA ALA A 109 -3.25 5.77 -11.77
C ALA A 109 -2.89 4.46 -12.50
N LYS A 110 -1.77 3.83 -12.13
CA LYS A 110 -1.27 2.57 -12.69
C LYS A 110 -0.69 1.71 -11.58
N SER A 111 -0.84 0.39 -11.70
CA SER A 111 -0.24 -0.56 -10.75
C SER A 111 1.28 -0.67 -10.92
N THR A 112 1.98 -0.89 -9.82
CA THR A 112 3.44 -1.16 -9.81
C THR A 112 3.77 -2.53 -10.38
N GLN A 113 5.01 -2.67 -10.84
CA GLN A 113 5.60 -3.89 -11.37
C GLN A 113 6.73 -4.35 -10.45
N ARG A 114 6.90 -5.66 -10.36
CA ARG A 114 7.98 -6.27 -9.57
C ARG A 114 9.34 -5.76 -9.98
N ASN A 115 10.14 -5.43 -8.96
CA ASN A 115 11.47 -4.84 -9.05
C ASN A 115 11.51 -3.45 -9.71
N GLY A 116 10.36 -2.82 -9.95
CA GLY A 116 10.28 -1.45 -10.43
C GLY A 116 10.59 -0.47 -9.32
N GLN A 117 11.39 0.56 -9.62
CA GLN A 117 11.60 1.69 -8.74
C GLN A 117 10.60 2.80 -9.06
N TYR A 118 9.97 3.33 -8.01
CA TYR A 118 8.93 4.33 -8.10
C TYR A 118 9.24 5.50 -7.18
N THR A 119 8.93 6.70 -7.65
CA THR A 119 9.01 7.93 -6.87
C THR A 119 7.63 8.56 -6.79
N ILE A 120 7.18 8.88 -5.59
CA ILE A 120 5.97 9.68 -5.34
C ILE A 120 6.41 11.05 -4.86
N GLN A 121 5.90 12.10 -5.50
CA GLN A 121 6.12 13.47 -5.09
C GLN A 121 4.82 14.10 -4.65
N VAL A 122 4.81 14.70 -3.46
CA VAL A 122 3.70 15.52 -2.94
C VAL A 122 4.23 16.90 -2.65
N ARG A 123 3.59 17.92 -3.23
CA ARG A 123 3.84 19.32 -2.90
C ARG A 123 2.69 19.85 -2.06
N TYR A 124 3.01 20.51 -0.96
CA TYR A 124 2.01 21.13 -0.10
C TYR A 124 2.55 22.40 0.55
N THR A 125 1.66 23.31 0.93
CA THR A 125 2.00 24.49 1.73
C THR A 125 1.57 24.29 3.17
N VAL A 126 2.33 24.83 4.12
CA VAL A 126 1.93 24.89 5.54
C VAL A 126 1.67 26.35 5.88
N ASP A 127 0.46 26.62 6.34
CA ASP A 127 0.05 27.94 6.82
C ASP A 127 0.34 28.05 8.33
N ARG A 128 0.51 29.29 8.81
CA ARG A 128 0.79 29.58 10.21
C ARG A 128 -0.46 29.50 11.08
#